data_AF-A0A101B3F5-F1
#
_entry.id   AF-A0A101B3F5-F1
#
_cell.length_a   1.000
_cell.length_b   1.000
_cell.length_c   1.000
_cell.angle_alpha   90.00
_cell.angle_beta   90.00
_cell.angle_gamma   90.00
#
_symmetry.space_group_name_H-M   'P 1'
#
loop_
_entity.id
_entity.type
_entity.pdbx_description
1 polymer ?
#
loop_
_entity_poly.entity_id
_entity_poly.type
_entity_poly.pdbx_seq_one_letter_code
_entity_poly.pdbx_strand_id
1 'polypeptide(L)'
;MTAMLTLSDFVRAPVLAAARPEDFKEWHHFVVHGPQHRVLINFSLTGHAPAAPRVIVIVHDRRWTGAVQRFDTADLEISADLGSMSIGANRLTLRPDGYDLTLDLPAHDIQGELHLTSVSKPFVVNNQPVGEGTMSWLFVPRLRTDGWLGIGGQNHPLDGAPAYHDHNWGRFCWGGDFGWTWGTILPRDADDPWSFVVLQMTDRARLRNLSQALYVWHDGEPAAIFRHAAVRMHSHGVFSHGPDCTLPPPMRLVLDGRSPGVAERIDVEACRASDTVRAEFRPTSYARLAQPSDVRPDAATVLCETSGTAHVTGSVDGRDIDFVGAGVFEFLHG
;
A
#
# COMPACT_ATOMS: atom_id res chain seq x y z
N MET A 1 7.10 -22.11 6.06
CA MET A 1 6.82 -20.94 5.20
C MET A 1 8.04 -20.03 4.98
N THR A 2 9.09 -20.15 5.80
CA THR A 2 10.25 -19.25 5.92
C THR A 2 11.24 -19.15 4.75
N ALA A 3 11.28 -20.10 3.80
CA ALA A 3 12.20 -20.02 2.66
C ALA A 3 11.60 -19.29 1.45
N MET A 4 10.26 -19.13 1.39
CA MET A 4 9.61 -18.59 0.20
C MET A 4 9.64 -17.06 0.13
N LEU A 5 9.67 -16.36 1.28
CA LEU A 5 9.61 -14.90 1.28
C LEU A 5 10.89 -14.28 0.73
N THR A 6 12.07 -14.68 1.23
CA THR A 6 13.38 -14.19 0.76
C THR A 6 13.71 -14.54 -0.69
N LEU A 7 13.06 -15.56 -1.25
CA LEU A 7 13.18 -15.90 -2.68
C LEU A 7 12.23 -15.08 -3.57
N SER A 8 11.15 -14.55 -3.01
CA SER A 8 10.06 -13.91 -3.78
C SER A 8 10.03 -12.40 -3.61
N ASP A 9 10.44 -11.89 -2.47
CA ASP A 9 10.51 -10.49 -2.12
C ASP A 9 11.99 -10.12 -2.00
N PHE A 10 12.46 -9.13 -2.76
CA PHE A 10 13.84 -8.64 -2.72
C PHE A 10 13.96 -7.41 -3.61
N VAL A 11 14.91 -6.54 -3.32
CA VAL A 11 15.07 -5.27 -4.04
C VAL A 11 15.46 -5.53 -5.49
N ARG A 12 14.61 -5.10 -6.43
CA ARG A 12 14.74 -5.37 -7.87
C ARG A 12 15.61 -4.36 -8.59
N ALA A 13 15.69 -3.13 -8.09
CA ALA A 13 16.32 -2.00 -8.76
C ALA A 13 17.75 -2.28 -9.24
N PRO A 14 18.66 -2.90 -8.44
CA PRO A 14 20.02 -3.17 -8.89
C PRO A 14 20.09 -4.06 -10.14
N VAL A 15 19.10 -4.93 -10.34
CA VAL A 15 19.03 -5.85 -11.49
C VAL A 15 18.22 -5.24 -12.62
N LEU A 16 17.02 -4.75 -12.33
CA LEU A 16 16.06 -4.32 -13.34
C LEU A 16 16.33 -2.89 -13.82
N ALA A 17 16.63 -1.95 -12.91
CA ALA A 17 16.90 -0.57 -13.30
C ALA A 17 18.24 -0.45 -14.04
N ALA A 18 19.25 -1.26 -13.67
CA ALA A 18 20.53 -1.29 -14.38
C ALA A 18 20.39 -1.70 -15.86
N ALA A 19 19.47 -2.62 -16.16
CA ALA A 19 19.24 -3.07 -17.53
C ALA A 19 18.43 -2.07 -18.37
N ARG A 20 17.43 -1.42 -17.77
CA ARG A 20 16.56 -0.40 -18.41
C ARG A 20 16.09 0.60 -17.36
N PRO A 21 16.78 1.73 -17.19
CA PRO A 21 16.55 2.65 -16.08
C PRO A 21 15.37 3.60 -16.30
N GLU A 22 14.98 3.86 -17.55
CA GLU A 22 13.86 4.77 -17.82
C GLU A 22 12.56 4.31 -17.14
N ASP A 23 11.90 5.28 -16.50
CA ASP A 23 10.61 5.17 -15.84
C ASP A 23 10.48 4.06 -14.79
N PHE A 24 11.61 3.46 -14.39
CA PHE A 24 11.61 2.42 -13.38
C PHE A 24 11.21 3.01 -12.03
N LYS A 25 10.29 2.31 -11.38
CA LYS A 25 9.79 2.64 -10.05
C LYS A 25 9.74 1.35 -9.25
N GLU A 26 10.13 1.45 -8.00
CA GLU A 26 10.03 0.36 -7.05
C GLU A 26 9.71 0.92 -5.67
N TRP A 27 8.81 0.26 -4.94
CA TRP A 27 8.54 0.62 -3.55
C TRP A 27 8.10 -0.56 -2.72
N HIS A 28 8.56 -0.58 -1.46
CA HIS A 28 8.04 -1.42 -0.40
C HIS A 28 7.13 -0.59 0.48
N HIS A 29 5.87 -0.98 0.58
CA HIS A 29 4.83 -0.31 1.33
C HIS A 29 4.32 -1.22 2.45
N PHE A 30 4.21 -0.67 3.65
CA PHE A 30 3.77 -1.37 4.85
C PHE A 30 2.63 -0.61 5.50
N VAL A 31 1.60 -1.34 5.90
CA VAL A 31 0.44 -0.80 6.62
C VAL A 31 0.33 -1.53 7.94
N VAL A 32 0.37 -0.81 9.07
CA VAL A 32 0.16 -1.39 10.40
C VAL A 32 -1.17 -0.92 10.95
N HIS A 33 -1.99 -1.88 11.39
CA HIS A 33 -3.33 -1.69 11.94
C HIS A 33 -3.30 -1.77 13.47
N GLY A 34 -2.84 -0.70 14.13
CA GLY A 34 -2.95 -0.59 15.58
C GLY A 34 -4.42 -0.46 16.04
N PRO A 35 -4.75 -0.66 17.33
CA PRO A 35 -6.14 -0.54 17.79
C PRO A 35 -6.78 0.83 17.53
N GLN A 36 -5.99 1.90 17.63
CA GLN A 36 -6.44 3.29 17.50
C GLN A 36 -5.68 4.10 16.43
N HIS A 37 -4.59 3.53 15.92
CA HIS A 37 -3.73 4.22 14.97
C HIS A 37 -3.48 3.38 13.72
N ARG A 38 -3.14 4.05 12.63
CA ARG A 38 -2.65 3.41 11.40
C ARG A 38 -1.28 3.96 11.11
N VAL A 39 -0.35 3.11 10.72
CA VAL A 39 0.98 3.52 10.27
C VAL A 39 1.14 3.06 8.85
N LEU A 40 1.57 3.96 7.98
CA LEU A 40 1.95 3.68 6.60
C LEU A 40 3.41 4.05 6.42
N ILE A 41 4.20 3.11 5.95
CA ILE A 41 5.64 3.28 5.72
C ILE A 41 5.92 2.87 4.29
N ASN A 42 6.63 3.71 3.54
CA ASN A 42 7.03 3.39 2.18
C ASN A 42 8.50 3.73 1.96
N PHE A 43 9.27 2.73 1.53
CA PHE A 43 10.61 2.92 0.98
C PHE A 43 10.50 2.87 -0.53
N SER A 44 10.74 3.99 -1.22
CA SER A 44 10.62 4.09 -2.67
C SER A 44 11.97 4.39 -3.34
N LEU A 45 12.16 3.80 -4.52
CA LEU A 45 13.15 4.18 -5.52
C LEU A 45 12.40 4.64 -6.76
N THR A 46 12.54 5.92 -7.13
CA THR A 46 11.78 6.51 -8.24
C THR A 46 12.66 7.37 -9.14
N GLY A 47 12.32 7.48 -10.42
CA GLY A 47 12.93 8.47 -11.34
C GLY A 47 13.98 7.87 -12.26
N HIS A 48 14.58 8.74 -13.09
CA HIS A 48 15.62 8.36 -14.04
C HIS A 48 16.94 8.08 -13.32
N ALA A 49 17.75 7.15 -13.84
CA ALA A 49 19.01 6.79 -13.22
C ALA A 49 19.95 8.00 -13.00
N PRO A 50 20.51 8.16 -11.79
CA PRO A 50 20.34 7.28 -10.64
C PRO A 50 18.98 7.47 -9.94
N ALA A 51 18.32 6.37 -9.56
CA ALA A 51 17.00 6.40 -8.93
C ALA A 51 17.02 7.26 -7.66
N ALA A 52 16.05 8.16 -7.50
CA ALA A 52 15.93 9.02 -6.34
C ALA A 52 15.29 8.25 -5.17
N PRO A 53 16.05 7.97 -4.09
CA PRO A 53 15.54 7.28 -2.92
C PRO A 53 14.65 8.19 -2.08
N ARG A 54 13.61 7.59 -1.50
CA ARG A 54 12.61 8.30 -0.70
C ARG A 54 12.05 7.41 0.40
N VAL A 55 11.81 8.01 1.56
CA VAL A 55 11.06 7.39 2.67
C VAL A 55 9.81 8.22 2.94
N ILE A 56 8.68 7.55 3.07
CA ILE A 56 7.40 8.13 3.48
C ILE A 56 6.99 7.43 4.77
N VAL A 57 6.66 8.21 5.80
CA VAL A 57 6.05 7.71 7.02
C VAL A 57 4.87 8.59 7.35
N ILE A 58 3.68 8.02 7.40
CA ILE A 58 2.47 8.70 7.84
C ILE A 58 1.73 7.89 8.90
N VAL A 59 1.21 8.59 9.89
CA VAL A 59 0.48 8.03 11.02
C VAL A 59 -0.88 8.69 11.12
N HIS A 60 -1.91 7.87 11.24
CA HIS A 60 -3.23 8.32 11.64
C HIS A 60 -3.40 8.12 13.15
N ASP A 61 -3.35 9.20 13.92
CA ASP A 61 -3.82 9.26 15.31
C ASP A 61 -4.77 10.45 15.43
N ARG A 62 -6.08 10.16 15.42
CA ARG A 62 -7.21 11.12 15.23
C ARG A 62 -7.22 11.87 13.89
N ARG A 63 -6.05 12.13 13.31
CA ARG A 63 -5.83 12.71 11.98
C ARG A 63 -4.55 12.17 11.39
N TRP A 64 -4.43 12.17 10.06
CA TRP A 64 -3.17 11.86 9.40
C TRP A 64 -2.11 12.96 9.59
N THR A 65 -0.89 12.54 9.90
CA THR A 65 0.31 13.36 9.94
C THR A 65 1.50 12.55 9.42
N GLY A 66 2.59 13.19 9.04
CA GLY A 66 3.77 12.48 8.56
C GLY A 66 4.63 13.29 7.62
N ALA A 67 5.54 12.60 6.95
CA ALA A 67 6.55 13.20 6.11
C ALA A 67 6.84 12.36 4.88
N VAL A 68 7.34 13.06 3.86
CA VAL A 68 7.95 12.49 2.66
C VAL A 68 9.35 13.08 2.59
N GLN A 69 10.37 12.27 2.82
CA GLN A 69 11.76 12.70 2.76
C GLN A 69 12.46 12.07 1.56
N ARG A 70 13.05 12.92 0.72
CA ARG A 70 13.93 12.51 -0.37
C ARG A 70 15.38 12.54 0.13
N PHE A 71 16.18 11.63 -0.40
CA PHE A 71 17.59 11.50 -0.05
C PHE A 71 18.46 11.60 -1.31
N ASP A 72 19.75 11.88 -1.12
CA ASP A 72 20.69 11.79 -2.22
C ASP A 72 20.88 10.30 -2.59
N THR A 73 21.21 10.06 -3.84
CA THR A 73 21.56 8.72 -4.32
C THR A 73 22.81 8.16 -3.64
N ALA A 74 23.71 9.01 -3.14
CA ALA A 74 24.85 8.61 -2.33
C ALA A 74 24.44 8.05 -0.95
N ASP A 75 23.24 8.35 -0.47
CA ASP A 75 22.69 7.83 0.79
C ASP A 75 21.96 6.48 0.61
N LEU A 76 21.90 5.95 -0.62
CA LEU A 76 21.27 4.67 -0.93
C LEU A 76 22.30 3.54 -0.91
N GLU A 77 22.07 2.56 -0.04
CA GLU A 77 22.83 1.32 -0.03
C GLU A 77 21.88 0.13 -0.17
N ILE A 78 22.19 -0.78 -1.09
CA ILE A 78 21.46 -2.04 -1.26
C ILE A 78 22.46 -3.18 -1.08
N SER A 79 22.12 -4.16 -0.25
CA SER A 79 22.98 -5.30 0.03
C SER A 79 23.16 -6.17 -1.22
N ALA A 80 24.29 -6.88 -1.29
CA ALA A 80 24.63 -7.72 -2.45
C ALA A 80 23.67 -8.91 -2.64
N ASP A 81 23.03 -9.37 -1.56
CA ASP A 81 21.99 -10.40 -1.59
C ASP A 81 20.59 -9.84 -1.92
N LEU A 82 20.48 -8.52 -2.16
CA LEU A 82 19.24 -7.79 -2.45
C LEU A 82 18.20 -7.84 -1.32
N GLY A 83 18.57 -8.37 -0.15
CA GLY A 83 17.69 -8.55 1.01
C GLY A 83 17.60 -7.33 1.92
N SER A 84 18.41 -6.29 1.72
CA SER A 84 18.36 -5.08 2.54
C SER A 84 18.57 -3.83 1.71
N MET A 85 17.85 -2.77 2.09
CA MET A 85 17.97 -1.42 1.54
C MET A 85 18.11 -0.43 2.69
N SER A 86 19.09 0.45 2.60
CA SER A 86 19.25 1.61 3.50
C SER A 86 19.11 2.90 2.70
N ILE A 87 18.36 3.86 3.25
CA ILE A 87 18.18 5.19 2.69
C ILE A 87 18.51 6.19 3.81
N GLY A 88 19.73 6.73 3.78
CA GLY A 88 20.31 7.44 4.91
C GLY A 88 20.38 6.52 6.13
N ALA A 89 19.83 6.97 7.27
CA ALA A 89 19.75 6.19 8.50
C ALA A 89 18.55 5.21 8.56
N ASN A 90 17.65 5.25 7.57
CA ASN A 90 16.50 4.36 7.49
C ASN A 90 16.90 3.03 6.87
N ARG A 91 16.35 1.92 7.38
CA ARG A 91 16.69 0.57 6.91
C ARG A 91 15.45 -0.29 6.75
N LEU A 92 15.41 -1.03 5.65
CA LEU A 92 14.56 -2.18 5.42
C LEU A 92 15.47 -3.40 5.31
N THR A 93 15.19 -4.44 6.09
CA THR A 93 15.86 -5.73 6.01
C THR A 93 14.84 -6.85 5.93
N LEU A 94 14.92 -7.63 4.86
CA LEU A 94 14.13 -8.83 4.69
C LEU A 94 14.71 -9.97 5.52
N ARG A 95 13.83 -10.67 6.23
CA ARG A 95 14.11 -11.85 7.04
C ARG A 95 13.41 -13.07 6.44
N PRO A 96 13.86 -14.30 6.75
CA PRO A 96 13.17 -15.51 6.31
C PRO A 96 11.68 -15.53 6.68
N ASP A 97 11.34 -14.99 7.85
CA ASP A 97 10.00 -14.96 8.40
C ASP A 97 9.31 -13.60 8.27
N GLY A 98 9.91 -12.58 7.65
CA GLY A 98 9.33 -11.24 7.68
C GLY A 98 10.28 -10.11 7.34
N TYR A 99 10.17 -8.99 8.06
CA TYR A 99 10.92 -7.76 7.78
C TYR A 99 11.32 -7.05 9.09
N ASP A 100 12.48 -6.41 9.08
CA ASP A 100 12.85 -5.42 10.07
C ASP A 100 12.90 -4.04 9.41
N LEU A 101 12.29 -3.05 10.06
CA LEU A 101 12.32 -1.65 9.66
C LEU A 101 12.98 -0.81 10.76
N THR A 102 13.91 0.04 10.36
CA THR A 102 14.41 1.15 11.18
C THR A 102 14.08 2.45 10.47
N LEU A 103 13.47 3.38 11.21
CA LEU A 103 13.08 4.69 10.71
C LEU A 103 13.81 5.75 11.51
N ASP A 104 14.45 6.69 10.81
CA ASP A 104 15.11 7.85 11.40
C ASP A 104 15.03 9.03 10.42
N LEU A 105 14.06 9.90 10.69
CA LEU A 105 13.81 11.14 9.96
C LEU A 105 13.77 12.31 10.96
N PRO A 106 14.92 12.72 11.52
CA PRO A 106 14.97 13.67 12.64
C PRO A 106 14.44 15.06 12.27
N ALA A 107 14.54 15.47 11.00
CA ALA A 107 13.97 16.72 10.50
C ALA A 107 12.43 16.77 10.60
N HIS A 108 11.81 15.61 10.82
CA HIS A 108 10.36 15.44 10.93
C HIS A 108 9.94 14.89 12.30
N ASP A 109 10.89 14.74 13.24
CA ASP A 109 10.65 14.14 14.55
C ASP A 109 9.99 12.75 14.43
N ILE A 110 10.50 11.93 13.50
CA ILE A 110 10.04 10.57 13.25
C ILE A 110 11.18 9.59 13.49
N GLN A 111 10.97 8.61 14.36
CA GLN A 111 11.92 7.53 14.64
C GLN A 111 11.17 6.24 14.96
N GLY A 112 11.73 5.07 14.69
CA GLY A 112 11.07 3.83 15.07
C GLY A 112 11.82 2.58 14.69
N GLU A 113 11.43 1.48 15.32
CA GLU A 113 11.94 0.14 15.07
C GLU A 113 10.76 -0.82 15.05
N LEU A 114 10.62 -1.57 13.95
CA LEU A 114 9.51 -2.48 13.73
C LEU A 114 10.04 -3.84 13.27
N HIS A 115 9.54 -4.89 13.90
CA HIS A 115 9.71 -6.27 13.47
C HIS A 115 8.36 -6.78 12.96
N LEU A 116 8.28 -7.14 11.68
CA LEU A 116 7.07 -7.62 11.02
C LEU A 116 7.22 -9.09 10.69
N THR A 117 6.58 -9.98 11.44
CA THR A 117 6.56 -11.42 11.15
C THR A 117 5.41 -11.77 10.22
N SER A 118 5.70 -12.44 9.10
CA SER A 118 4.69 -12.92 8.17
C SER A 118 3.89 -14.07 8.77
N VAL A 119 2.57 -13.93 8.76
CA VAL A 119 1.62 -14.97 9.18
C VAL A 119 0.77 -15.45 8.00
N SER A 120 1.11 -15.05 6.78
CA SER A 120 0.41 -15.44 5.56
C SER A 120 1.37 -15.67 4.40
N LYS A 121 1.00 -16.54 3.48
CA LYS A 121 1.78 -16.76 2.26
C LYS A 121 1.73 -15.52 1.36
N PRO A 122 2.89 -15.05 0.85
CA PRO A 122 2.93 -13.98 -0.12
C PRO A 122 2.27 -14.41 -1.44
N PHE A 123 1.82 -13.43 -2.22
CA PHE A 123 1.33 -13.62 -3.57
C PHE A 123 2.01 -12.67 -4.54
N VAL A 124 2.37 -13.15 -5.73
CA VAL A 124 3.07 -12.36 -6.75
C VAL A 124 2.24 -12.28 -8.02
N VAL A 125 2.14 -11.08 -8.56
CA VAL A 125 1.56 -10.80 -9.88
C VAL A 125 2.59 -10.04 -10.70
N ASN A 126 2.84 -10.52 -11.92
CA ASN A 126 3.87 -9.95 -12.78
C ASN A 126 3.27 -9.25 -14.00
N ASN A 127 3.96 -8.19 -14.44
CA ASN A 127 3.80 -7.53 -15.74
C ASN A 127 2.34 -7.13 -16.06
N GLN A 128 1.64 -6.58 -15.09
CA GLN A 128 0.30 -6.05 -15.30
C GLN A 128 0.39 -4.71 -16.03
N PRO A 129 -0.44 -4.47 -17.07
CA PRO A 129 -0.45 -3.21 -17.80
C PRO A 129 -0.81 -2.02 -16.89
N VAL A 130 -0.04 -0.94 -16.99
CA VAL A 130 -0.29 0.34 -16.28
C VAL A 130 0.04 1.50 -17.22
N GLY A 131 -0.99 2.15 -17.76
CA GLY A 131 -0.81 3.14 -18.83
C GLY A 131 -0.12 2.52 -20.05
N GLU A 132 0.95 3.15 -20.52
CA GLU A 132 1.82 2.61 -21.60
C GLU A 132 2.88 1.62 -21.08
N GLY A 133 2.94 1.42 -19.77
CA GLY A 133 3.95 0.65 -19.08
C GLY A 133 3.43 -0.63 -18.44
N THR A 134 4.22 -1.18 -17.51
CA THR A 134 3.87 -2.37 -16.74
C THR A 134 4.29 -2.23 -15.28
N MET A 135 3.54 -2.88 -14.40
CA MET A 135 3.83 -3.00 -12.98
C MET A 135 3.67 -4.46 -12.55
N SER A 136 4.58 -4.91 -11.72
CA SER A 136 4.50 -6.16 -10.99
C SER A 136 4.40 -5.84 -9.52
N TRP A 137 3.83 -6.76 -8.76
CA TRP A 137 3.75 -6.62 -7.32
C TRP A 137 3.78 -7.95 -6.61
N LEU A 138 4.28 -7.92 -5.40
CA LEU A 138 4.12 -8.93 -4.37
C LEU A 138 3.30 -8.32 -3.25
N PHE A 139 2.44 -9.09 -2.60
CA PHE A 139 1.88 -8.68 -1.32
C PHE A 139 1.88 -9.82 -0.31
N VAL A 140 2.01 -9.45 0.96
CA VAL A 140 1.81 -10.30 2.13
C VAL A 140 0.51 -9.84 2.81
N PRO A 141 -0.60 -10.58 2.66
CA PRO A 141 -1.92 -10.14 3.13
C PRO A 141 -1.96 -9.82 4.62
N ARG A 142 -1.23 -10.59 5.42
CA ARG A 142 -1.18 -10.45 6.87
C ARG A 142 0.23 -10.69 7.43
N LEU A 143 0.67 -9.74 8.22
CA LEU A 143 1.86 -9.70 9.07
C LEU A 143 1.41 -9.43 10.52
N ARG A 144 2.29 -9.71 11.46
CA ARG A 144 2.22 -9.26 12.86
C ARG A 144 3.38 -8.31 13.12
N THR A 145 3.10 -7.14 13.68
CA THR A 145 4.11 -6.11 13.95
C THR A 145 4.33 -5.92 15.43
N ASP A 146 5.60 -6.00 15.83
CA ASP A 146 6.09 -5.71 17.16
C ASP A 146 7.09 -4.55 17.08
N GLY A 147 7.09 -3.63 18.05
CA GLY A 147 8.03 -2.52 18.11
C GLY A 147 7.39 -1.19 18.49
N TRP A 148 7.91 -0.09 17.93
CA TRP A 148 7.43 1.25 18.24
C TRP A 148 7.70 2.25 17.11
N LEU A 149 6.88 3.30 17.07
CA LEU A 149 7.07 4.45 16.20
C LEU A 149 6.84 5.75 16.98
N GLY A 150 7.83 6.62 17.00
CA GLY A 150 7.74 8.01 17.43
C GLY A 150 7.41 8.94 16.25
N ILE A 151 6.44 9.82 16.41
CA ILE A 151 6.16 10.93 15.48
C ILE A 151 5.66 12.17 16.24
N GLY A 152 6.28 13.32 16.03
CA GLY A 152 5.81 14.59 16.61
C GLY A 152 5.71 14.56 18.14
N GLY A 153 6.68 13.92 18.80
CA GLY A 153 6.76 13.74 20.25
C GLY A 153 5.79 12.71 20.82
N GLN A 154 4.99 12.04 19.99
CA GLN A 154 4.10 10.95 20.41
C GLN A 154 4.75 9.61 20.09
N ASN A 155 4.62 8.65 21.01
CA ASN A 155 5.11 7.29 20.81
C ASN A 155 3.93 6.34 20.61
N HIS A 156 4.01 5.49 19.59
CA HIS A 156 3.02 4.50 19.21
C HIS A 156 3.61 3.10 19.39
N PRO A 157 3.42 2.46 20.56
CA PRO A 157 3.84 1.08 20.74
C PRO A 157 2.97 0.15 19.89
N LEU A 158 3.61 -0.88 19.35
CA LEU A 158 3.01 -1.92 18.52
C LEU A 158 3.33 -3.26 19.15
N ASP A 159 2.30 -3.95 19.62
CA ASP A 159 2.39 -5.25 20.28
C ASP A 159 1.45 -6.19 19.54
N GLY A 160 2.03 -7.07 18.73
CA GLY A 160 1.27 -8.01 17.92
C GLY A 160 0.30 -7.37 16.90
N ALA A 161 0.52 -6.13 16.48
CA ALA A 161 -0.44 -5.40 15.65
C ALA A 161 -0.55 -6.02 14.24
N PRO A 162 -1.77 -6.29 13.72
CA PRO A 162 -1.93 -6.77 12.35
C PRO A 162 -1.35 -5.79 11.35
N ALA A 163 -0.70 -6.31 10.32
CA ALA A 163 -0.10 -5.50 9.27
C ALA A 163 -0.25 -6.14 7.90
N TYR A 164 0.01 -5.34 6.88
CA TYR A 164 0.00 -5.68 5.48
C TYR A 164 1.27 -5.15 4.82
N HIS A 165 1.76 -5.85 3.80
CA HIS A 165 2.87 -5.40 2.98
C HIS A 165 2.57 -5.62 1.51
N ASP A 166 2.99 -4.67 0.68
CA ASP A 166 3.19 -4.87 -0.74
C ASP A 166 4.49 -4.27 -1.24
N HIS A 167 5.08 -4.97 -2.20
CA HIS A 167 6.27 -4.58 -2.92
C HIS A 167 5.90 -4.45 -4.39
N ASN A 168 6.01 -3.25 -4.95
CA ASN A 168 5.66 -2.99 -6.34
C ASN A 168 6.91 -2.59 -7.10
N TRP A 169 7.04 -3.05 -8.34
CA TRP A 169 8.11 -2.65 -9.22
C TRP A 169 7.66 -2.66 -10.67
N GLY A 170 8.17 -1.74 -11.47
CA GLY A 170 7.74 -1.66 -12.86
C GLY A 170 8.29 -0.45 -13.58
N ARG A 171 7.77 -0.23 -14.77
CA ARG A 171 8.05 0.94 -15.61
C ARG A 171 6.75 1.54 -16.05
N PHE A 172 6.47 2.76 -15.62
CA PHE A 172 5.31 3.53 -16.01
C PHE A 172 5.54 4.98 -15.59
N CYS A 173 4.83 5.92 -16.20
CA CYS A 173 5.00 7.35 -15.93
C CYS A 173 3.89 7.85 -15.03
N TRP A 174 4.23 8.51 -13.91
CA TRP A 174 3.22 9.24 -13.14
C TRP A 174 2.51 10.25 -14.04
N GLY A 175 1.19 10.32 -13.90
CA GLY A 175 0.34 11.12 -14.78
C GLY A 175 -0.02 10.44 -16.10
N GLY A 176 0.38 9.20 -16.37
CA GLY A 176 -0.08 8.38 -17.51
C GLY A 176 -1.59 8.09 -17.50
N ASP A 177 -2.10 7.39 -18.53
CA ASP A 177 -3.54 7.05 -18.64
C ASP A 177 -3.89 5.81 -17.79
N PHE A 178 -3.82 5.96 -16.47
CA PHE A 178 -4.23 4.92 -15.53
C PHE A 178 -4.72 5.53 -14.21
N GLY A 179 -5.49 4.73 -13.48
CA GLY A 179 -5.88 4.95 -12.10
C GLY A 179 -6.00 3.61 -11.39
N TRP A 180 -6.08 3.63 -10.06
CA TRP A 180 -6.36 2.40 -9.32
C TRP A 180 -7.06 2.66 -7.99
N THR A 181 -7.73 1.62 -7.53
CA THR A 181 -8.15 1.41 -6.15
C THR A 181 -7.45 0.16 -5.65
N TRP A 182 -6.60 0.32 -4.65
CA TRP A 182 -5.92 -0.77 -3.97
C TRP A 182 -6.37 -0.80 -2.52
N GLY A 183 -6.63 -1.97 -1.95
CA GLY A 183 -7.06 -2.02 -0.56
C GLY A 183 -6.70 -3.30 0.15
N THR A 184 -6.55 -3.19 1.47
CA THR A 184 -6.44 -4.33 2.38
C THR A 184 -7.56 -4.25 3.41
N ILE A 185 -8.13 -5.40 3.74
CA ILE A 185 -9.13 -5.54 4.80
C ILE A 185 -8.66 -6.66 5.74
N LEU A 186 -8.43 -6.29 6.99
CA LEU A 186 -8.09 -7.21 8.06
C LEU A 186 -9.13 -7.12 9.17
N PRO A 187 -9.63 -8.25 9.70
CA PRO A 187 -10.43 -8.29 10.91
C PRO A 187 -9.80 -7.51 12.06
N ARG A 188 -10.64 -6.95 12.93
CA ARG A 188 -10.15 -6.30 14.16
C ARG A 188 -9.70 -7.31 15.21
N ASP A 189 -10.32 -8.49 15.20
CA ASP A 189 -9.91 -9.61 16.02
C ASP A 189 -8.70 -10.29 15.37
N ALA A 190 -7.61 -10.43 16.12
CA ALA A 190 -6.40 -11.05 15.63
C ALA A 190 -6.58 -12.56 15.37
N ASP A 191 -7.52 -13.19 16.07
CA ASP A 191 -7.80 -14.62 15.96
C ASP A 191 -8.73 -14.95 14.77
N ASP A 192 -9.34 -13.94 14.14
CA ASP A 192 -10.10 -14.15 12.90
C ASP A 192 -9.14 -14.48 11.74
N PRO A 193 -9.33 -15.61 11.05
CA PRO A 193 -8.36 -16.17 10.11
C PRO A 193 -8.34 -15.47 8.76
N TRP A 194 -9.31 -14.58 8.48
CA TRP A 194 -9.54 -14.07 7.14
C TRP A 194 -8.69 -12.84 6.78
N SER A 195 -8.13 -12.78 5.58
CA SER A 195 -7.46 -11.56 5.09
C SER A 195 -7.83 -11.29 3.63
N PHE A 196 -8.03 -10.02 3.27
CA PHE A 196 -8.47 -9.65 1.93
C PHE A 196 -7.57 -8.58 1.33
N VAL A 197 -7.26 -8.75 0.04
CA VAL A 197 -6.62 -7.72 -0.78
C VAL A 197 -7.53 -7.43 -1.97
N VAL A 198 -7.79 -6.15 -2.19
CA VAL A 198 -8.72 -5.62 -3.18
C VAL A 198 -7.92 -4.85 -4.23
N LEU A 199 -8.21 -5.09 -5.50
CA LEU A 199 -7.60 -4.37 -6.61
C LEU A 199 -8.66 -3.99 -7.63
N GLN A 200 -8.57 -2.75 -8.10
CA GLN A 200 -9.16 -2.32 -9.35
C GLN A 200 -8.18 -1.38 -10.06
N MET A 201 -7.83 -1.70 -11.30
CA MET A 201 -7.10 -0.85 -12.23
C MET A 201 -8.07 -0.23 -13.22
N THR A 202 -7.93 1.06 -13.48
CA THR A 202 -8.74 1.80 -14.45
C THR A 202 -7.88 2.62 -15.40
N ASP A 203 -8.49 3.20 -16.42
CA ASP A 203 -7.92 4.37 -17.09
C ASP A 203 -7.98 5.61 -16.18
N ARG A 204 -7.33 6.71 -16.59
CA ARG A 204 -7.27 7.95 -15.78
C ARG A 204 -8.67 8.52 -15.52
N ALA A 205 -9.55 8.42 -16.52
CA ALA A 205 -10.93 8.91 -16.43
C ALA A 205 -11.84 8.03 -15.55
N ARG A 206 -11.39 6.83 -15.15
CA ARG A 206 -12.17 5.82 -14.41
C ARG A 206 -13.44 5.36 -15.16
N LEU A 207 -13.42 5.45 -16.49
CA LEU A 207 -14.51 5.02 -17.35
C LEU A 207 -14.32 3.58 -17.83
N ARG A 208 -13.07 3.09 -17.82
CA ARG A 208 -12.73 1.73 -18.23
C ARG A 208 -12.06 1.00 -17.08
N ASN A 209 -12.62 -0.15 -16.71
CA ASN A 209 -11.98 -1.10 -15.82
C ASN A 209 -11.03 -1.97 -16.65
N LEU A 210 -9.74 -1.91 -16.33
CA LEU A 210 -8.68 -2.64 -17.02
C LEU A 210 -8.38 -3.98 -16.34
N SER A 211 -8.50 -4.02 -15.01
CA SER A 211 -8.33 -5.21 -14.20
C SER A 211 -9.03 -5.03 -12.86
N GLN A 212 -9.54 -6.10 -12.29
CA GLN A 212 -10.03 -6.10 -10.92
C GLN A 212 -9.95 -7.49 -10.31
N ALA A 213 -9.69 -7.54 -9.01
CA ALA A 213 -9.58 -8.78 -8.27
C ALA A 213 -9.92 -8.60 -6.78
N LEU A 214 -10.40 -9.70 -6.20
CA LEU A 214 -10.48 -9.90 -4.76
C LEU A 214 -9.69 -11.16 -4.42
N TYR A 215 -8.72 -10.98 -3.55
CA TYR A 215 -7.78 -11.98 -3.07
C TYR A 215 -8.16 -12.33 -1.63
N VAL A 216 -8.45 -13.61 -1.34
CA VAL A 216 -8.96 -14.06 -0.03
C VAL A 216 -8.05 -15.11 0.56
N TRP A 217 -7.61 -14.88 1.80
CA TRP A 217 -6.79 -15.79 2.59
C TRP A 217 -7.57 -16.28 3.81
N HIS A 218 -7.34 -17.53 4.20
CA HIS A 218 -7.83 -18.13 5.44
C HIS A 218 -6.67 -18.84 6.13
N ASP A 219 -6.42 -18.58 7.41
CA ASP A 219 -5.30 -19.14 8.18
C ASP A 219 -3.93 -18.95 7.49
N GLY A 220 -3.75 -17.79 6.86
CA GLY A 220 -2.53 -17.47 6.14
C GLY A 220 -2.34 -18.19 4.81
N GLU A 221 -3.31 -18.97 4.35
CA GLU A 221 -3.29 -19.69 3.07
C GLU A 221 -4.23 -19.05 2.05
N PRO A 222 -3.87 -19.00 0.74
CA PRO A 222 -4.79 -18.54 -0.29
C PRO A 222 -6.04 -19.43 -0.34
N ALA A 223 -7.21 -18.85 -0.07
CA ALA A 223 -8.50 -19.55 -0.04
C ALA A 223 -9.26 -19.36 -1.35
N ALA A 224 -9.34 -18.12 -1.86
CA ALA A 224 -9.99 -17.82 -3.13
C ALA A 224 -9.35 -16.63 -3.85
N ILE A 225 -9.47 -16.65 -5.18
CA ILE A 225 -9.11 -15.53 -6.04
C ILE A 225 -10.24 -15.30 -7.04
N PHE A 226 -10.91 -14.17 -6.89
CA PHE A 226 -11.92 -13.68 -7.81
C PHE A 226 -11.28 -12.65 -8.72
N ARG A 227 -11.52 -12.74 -10.04
CA ARG A 227 -10.94 -11.82 -11.02
C ARG A 227 -11.97 -11.38 -12.04
N HIS A 228 -11.79 -10.18 -12.60
CA HIS A 228 -12.56 -9.66 -13.72
C HIS A 228 -14.08 -9.75 -13.47
N ALA A 229 -14.81 -10.53 -14.27
CA ALA A 229 -16.26 -10.67 -14.19
C ALA A 229 -16.77 -11.29 -12.88
N ALA A 230 -15.91 -11.98 -12.14
CA ALA A 230 -16.23 -12.54 -10.82
C ALA A 230 -16.19 -11.50 -9.70
N VAL A 231 -15.83 -10.24 -10.01
CA VAL A 231 -15.77 -9.13 -9.05
C VAL A 231 -16.53 -7.94 -9.63
N ARG A 232 -17.26 -7.22 -8.79
CA ARG A 232 -17.86 -5.92 -9.09
C ARG A 232 -17.50 -4.98 -7.96
N MET A 233 -17.02 -3.80 -8.32
CA MET A 233 -16.70 -2.75 -7.36
C MET A 233 -17.50 -1.51 -7.71
N HIS A 234 -18.17 -0.96 -6.71
CA HIS A 234 -19.01 0.23 -6.84
C HIS A 234 -18.56 1.29 -5.84
N SER A 235 -18.17 2.45 -6.35
CA SER A 235 -17.87 3.63 -5.55
C SER A 235 -19.11 4.50 -5.42
N HIS A 236 -19.45 4.88 -4.20
CA HIS A 236 -20.64 5.65 -3.88
C HIS A 236 -20.27 7.01 -3.29
N GLY A 237 -20.92 8.05 -3.80
CA GLY A 237 -20.79 9.41 -3.28
C GLY A 237 -19.37 9.97 -3.41
N VAL A 238 -19.17 11.11 -2.76
CA VAL A 238 -17.86 11.74 -2.59
C VAL A 238 -17.69 11.97 -1.10
N PHE A 239 -16.59 11.50 -0.54
CA PHE A 239 -16.27 11.69 0.85
C PHE A 239 -16.16 13.19 1.15
N SER A 240 -16.99 13.66 2.10
CA SER A 240 -17.23 15.08 2.33
C SER A 240 -16.17 15.77 3.17
N HIS A 241 -15.41 15.00 3.94
CA HIS A 241 -14.30 15.51 4.75
C HIS A 241 -13.10 15.83 3.84
N GLY A 242 -12.37 16.89 4.17
CA GLY A 242 -11.13 17.23 3.48
C GLY A 242 -9.98 16.29 3.83
N PRO A 243 -8.82 16.40 3.17
CA PRO A 243 -7.65 15.62 3.54
C PRO A 243 -7.14 16.10 4.90
N ASP A 244 -6.80 15.17 5.78
CA ASP A 244 -6.18 15.49 7.07
C ASP A 244 -4.80 16.12 6.87
N CYS A 245 -4.06 15.63 5.87
CA CYS A 245 -2.82 16.22 5.41
C CYS A 245 -2.62 16.03 3.90
N THR A 246 -1.79 16.89 3.31
CA THR A 246 -1.24 16.72 1.97
C THR A 246 0.27 16.71 2.10
N LEU A 247 0.92 15.69 1.53
CA LEU A 247 2.37 15.54 1.53
C LEU A 247 2.93 15.54 0.10
N PRO A 248 4.08 16.21 -0.12
CA PRO A 248 4.76 17.08 0.85
C PRO A 248 3.93 18.35 1.16
N PRO A 249 4.06 18.98 2.35
CA PRO A 249 3.19 20.06 2.79
C PRO A 249 2.98 21.24 1.81
N PRO A 250 4.01 21.70 1.06
CA PRO A 250 3.84 22.77 0.07
C PRO A 250 2.79 22.46 -1.01
N MET A 251 2.58 21.17 -1.33
CA MET A 251 1.61 20.77 -2.37
C MET A 251 0.16 21.08 -2.00
N ARG A 252 -0.13 21.39 -0.72
CA ARG A 252 -1.45 21.88 -0.30
C ARG A 252 -1.83 23.21 -0.98
N LEU A 253 -0.85 24.04 -1.34
CA LEU A 253 -1.08 25.34 -1.98
C LEU A 253 -1.29 25.21 -3.50
N VAL A 254 -0.76 24.13 -4.10
CA VAL A 254 -0.77 23.91 -5.55
C VAL A 254 -1.94 23.05 -5.98
N LEU A 255 -2.23 22.00 -5.20
CA LEU A 255 -3.38 21.14 -5.47
C LEU A 255 -4.64 21.92 -5.14
N ASP A 256 -5.48 22.15 -6.15
CA ASP A 256 -6.79 22.73 -5.95
C ASP A 256 -7.56 21.87 -4.93
N GLY A 257 -8.27 22.50 -4.00
CA GLY A 257 -8.96 21.82 -2.91
C GLY A 257 -10.06 20.83 -3.35
N ARG A 258 -10.22 20.58 -4.66
CA ARG A 258 -11.07 19.55 -5.22
C ARG A 258 -10.43 18.20 -4.93
N SER A 259 -10.99 17.49 -3.95
CA SER A 259 -10.54 16.16 -3.57
C SER A 259 -10.56 15.25 -4.81
N PRO A 260 -9.57 14.39 -5.04
CA PRO A 260 -9.48 13.55 -6.24
C PRO A 260 -10.62 12.50 -6.39
N GLY A 261 -11.59 12.51 -5.47
CA GLY A 261 -12.78 11.68 -5.49
C GLY A 261 -12.61 10.42 -4.65
N VAL A 262 -12.17 10.57 -3.39
CA VAL A 262 -12.33 9.50 -2.39
C VAL A 262 -13.83 9.23 -2.26
N ALA A 263 -14.23 7.97 -2.44
CA ALA A 263 -15.65 7.59 -2.32
C ALA A 263 -16.09 7.67 -0.86
N GLU A 264 -17.35 8.03 -0.60
CA GLU A 264 -17.94 7.92 0.74
C GLU A 264 -18.10 6.45 1.18
N ARG A 265 -18.22 5.56 0.19
CA ARG A 265 -18.31 4.12 0.40
C ARG A 265 -17.82 3.38 -0.84
N ILE A 266 -17.18 2.24 -0.62
CA ILE A 266 -16.92 1.23 -1.66
C ILE A 266 -17.68 -0.04 -1.31
N ASP A 267 -18.45 -0.56 -2.27
CA ASP A 267 -19.00 -1.92 -2.22
C ASP A 267 -18.19 -2.81 -3.15
N VAL A 268 -17.68 -3.93 -2.64
CA VAL A 268 -17.03 -4.99 -3.41
C VAL A 268 -17.90 -6.25 -3.32
N GLU A 269 -18.36 -6.74 -4.46
CA GLU A 269 -19.11 -7.99 -4.56
C GLU A 269 -18.32 -8.97 -5.41
N ALA A 270 -18.09 -10.17 -4.91
CA ALA A 270 -17.39 -11.22 -5.62
C ALA A 270 -18.18 -12.52 -5.59
N CYS A 271 -18.26 -13.21 -6.72
CA CYS A 271 -18.99 -14.46 -6.84
C CYS A 271 -18.34 -15.37 -7.90
N ARG A 272 -18.09 -16.62 -7.53
CA ARG A 272 -17.61 -17.66 -8.44
C ARG A 272 -18.06 -19.03 -7.94
N ALA A 273 -18.83 -19.74 -8.75
CA ALA A 273 -19.43 -21.02 -8.36
C ALA A 273 -20.23 -20.88 -7.05
N SER A 274 -19.87 -21.61 -6.00
CA SER A 274 -20.50 -21.51 -4.67
C SER A 274 -19.91 -20.41 -3.79
N ASP A 275 -18.76 -19.85 -4.14
CA ASP A 275 -18.08 -18.86 -3.31
C ASP A 275 -18.68 -17.47 -3.54
N THR A 276 -18.97 -16.77 -2.45
CA THR A 276 -19.50 -15.41 -2.46
C THR A 276 -18.82 -14.56 -1.40
N VAL A 277 -18.50 -13.32 -1.73
CA VAL A 277 -17.98 -12.34 -0.77
C VAL A 277 -18.60 -10.98 -1.06
N ARG A 278 -19.02 -10.28 -0.02
CA ARG A 278 -19.43 -8.89 -0.07
C ARG A 278 -18.62 -8.13 0.97
N ALA A 279 -17.96 -7.04 0.56
CA ALA A 279 -17.29 -6.13 1.47
C ALA A 279 -17.83 -4.71 1.26
N GLU A 280 -18.30 -4.07 2.32
CA GLU A 280 -18.62 -2.65 2.35
C GLU A 280 -17.50 -1.92 3.11
N PHE A 281 -16.78 -1.01 2.46
CA PHE A 281 -15.79 -0.14 3.09
C PHE A 281 -16.29 1.29 3.20
N ARG A 282 -16.10 1.90 4.38
CA ARG A 282 -16.39 3.31 4.65
C ARG A 282 -15.16 4.02 5.20
N PRO A 283 -14.56 4.97 4.45
CA PRO A 283 -13.45 5.77 4.94
C PRO A 283 -13.92 6.69 6.07
N THR A 284 -13.03 6.93 7.02
CA THR A 284 -13.21 7.89 8.12
C THR A 284 -12.30 9.10 7.97
N SER A 285 -11.18 8.94 7.27
CA SER A 285 -10.16 9.97 7.06
C SER A 285 -9.23 9.58 5.93
N TYR A 286 -8.47 10.55 5.41
CA TYR A 286 -7.45 10.28 4.40
C TYR A 286 -6.32 11.30 4.37
N ALA A 287 -5.17 10.87 3.87
CA ALA A 287 -4.03 11.70 3.51
C ALA A 287 -3.90 11.78 1.98
N ARG A 288 -3.34 12.88 1.47
CA ARG A 288 -2.93 13.00 0.06
C ARG A 288 -1.43 12.91 -0.08
N LEU A 289 -0.95 12.01 -0.92
CA LEU A 289 0.44 11.93 -1.37
C LEU A 289 0.50 12.45 -2.81
N ALA A 290 1.14 13.59 -2.99
CA ALA A 290 1.30 14.22 -4.29
C ALA A 290 2.60 13.76 -4.95
N GLN A 291 2.47 13.15 -6.13
CA GLN A 291 3.58 12.76 -6.98
C GLN A 291 3.70 13.74 -8.14
N PRO A 292 4.88 14.31 -8.42
CA PRO A 292 5.11 15.04 -9.66
C PRO A 292 4.71 14.17 -10.86
N SER A 293 4.07 14.77 -11.86
CA SER A 293 3.74 14.08 -13.10
C SER A 293 4.99 13.96 -13.98
N ASP A 294 5.26 12.75 -14.47
CA ASP A 294 6.36 12.46 -15.38
C ASP A 294 6.02 12.89 -16.83
N VAL A 295 4.73 13.07 -17.14
CA VAL A 295 4.24 13.40 -18.50
C VAL A 295 3.88 14.87 -18.71
N ARG A 296 3.75 15.63 -17.61
CA ARG A 296 3.31 17.03 -17.62
C ARG A 296 4.00 17.79 -16.49
N PRO A 297 4.84 18.80 -16.77
CA PRO A 297 5.63 19.49 -15.75
C PRO A 297 4.80 20.38 -14.80
N ASP A 298 3.59 20.74 -15.20
CA ASP A 298 2.65 21.59 -14.46
C ASP A 298 1.57 20.79 -13.71
N ALA A 299 1.68 19.47 -13.67
CA ALA A 299 0.70 18.58 -13.07
C ALA A 299 1.29 17.69 -11.96
N ALA A 300 0.39 17.13 -11.15
CA ALA A 300 0.72 16.11 -10.17
C ALA A 300 -0.31 14.98 -10.23
N THR A 301 0.14 13.76 -9.98
CA THR A 301 -0.75 12.63 -9.65
C THR A 301 -0.97 12.60 -8.15
N VAL A 302 -2.20 12.41 -7.73
CA VAL A 302 -2.55 12.42 -6.31
C VAL A 302 -3.04 11.04 -5.90
N LEU A 303 -2.36 10.50 -4.90
CA LEU A 303 -2.67 9.24 -4.28
C LEU A 303 -3.29 9.54 -2.92
N CYS A 304 -4.49 9.00 -2.67
CA CYS A 304 -5.22 9.20 -1.43
C CYS A 304 -5.16 7.94 -0.59
N GLU A 305 -4.48 8.02 0.55
CA GLU A 305 -4.39 6.96 1.54
C GLU A 305 -5.53 7.10 2.53
N THR A 306 -6.45 6.13 2.56
CA THR A 306 -7.64 6.20 3.42
C THR A 306 -7.59 5.16 4.51
N SER A 307 -8.08 5.53 5.70
CA SER A 307 -8.40 4.58 6.76
C SER A 307 -9.90 4.53 6.93
N GLY A 308 -10.42 3.35 7.25
CA GLY A 308 -11.84 3.18 7.50
C GLY A 308 -12.19 1.83 8.13
N THR A 309 -13.49 1.57 8.17
CA THR A 309 -14.03 0.29 8.61
C THR A 309 -14.60 -0.45 7.42
N ALA A 310 -14.39 -1.76 7.38
CA ALA A 310 -15.02 -2.64 6.40
C ALA A 310 -15.90 -3.67 7.11
N HIS A 311 -17.08 -3.94 6.56
CA HIS A 311 -17.88 -5.12 6.93
C HIS A 311 -17.82 -6.12 5.80
N VAL A 312 -17.40 -7.34 6.09
CA VAL A 312 -17.27 -8.41 5.11
C VAL A 312 -18.19 -9.56 5.46
N THR A 313 -18.99 -10.01 4.51
CA THR A 313 -19.88 -11.17 4.63
C THR A 313 -19.74 -12.12 3.45
N GLY A 314 -20.10 -13.38 3.62
CA GLY A 314 -20.15 -14.35 2.52
C GLY A 314 -19.75 -15.76 2.93
N SER A 315 -19.27 -16.54 1.97
CA SER A 315 -18.76 -17.89 2.18
C SER A 315 -17.72 -18.24 1.12
N VAL A 316 -16.63 -18.87 1.53
CA VAL A 316 -15.58 -19.38 0.64
C VAL A 316 -15.25 -20.82 1.05
N ASP A 317 -15.32 -21.76 0.10
CA ASP A 317 -15.07 -23.19 0.35
C ASP A 317 -15.91 -23.73 1.53
N GLY A 318 -17.18 -23.31 1.59
CA GLY A 318 -18.14 -23.69 2.63
C GLY A 318 -17.88 -23.10 4.02
N ARG A 319 -16.89 -22.20 4.16
CA ARG A 319 -16.61 -21.49 5.42
C ARG A 319 -17.26 -20.12 5.38
N ASP A 320 -18.03 -19.82 6.41
CA ASP A 320 -18.72 -18.54 6.52
C ASP A 320 -17.74 -17.40 6.84
N ILE A 321 -18.07 -16.23 6.29
CA ILE A 321 -17.37 -14.97 6.53
C ILE A 321 -18.42 -14.01 7.10
N ASP A 322 -18.17 -13.48 8.29
CA ASP A 322 -18.91 -12.33 8.84
C ASP A 322 -18.03 -11.64 9.88
N PHE A 323 -17.40 -10.53 9.50
CA PHE A 323 -16.60 -9.75 10.43
C PHE A 323 -16.54 -8.27 10.07
N VAL A 324 -16.26 -7.46 11.08
CA VAL A 324 -15.93 -6.04 10.94
C VAL A 324 -14.44 -5.86 11.11
N GLY A 325 -13.81 -5.29 10.09
CA GLY A 325 -12.36 -5.13 9.98
C GLY A 325 -11.91 -3.68 9.87
N ALA A 326 -10.60 -3.50 9.99
CA ALA A 326 -9.90 -2.33 9.52
C ALA A 326 -9.70 -2.41 8.00
N GLY A 327 -10.09 -1.35 7.29
CA GLY A 327 -9.77 -1.19 5.88
C GLY A 327 -8.76 -0.06 5.69
N VAL A 328 -7.78 -0.28 4.82
CA VAL A 328 -6.96 0.79 4.25
C VAL A 328 -7.06 0.69 2.73
N PHE A 329 -7.47 1.78 2.11
CA PHE A 329 -7.65 1.87 0.66
C PHE A 329 -6.85 3.04 0.11
N GLU A 330 -6.06 2.75 -0.90
CA GLU A 330 -5.32 3.70 -1.70
C GLU A 330 -6.12 3.99 -2.98
N PHE A 331 -6.35 5.27 -3.25
CA PHE A 331 -6.96 5.72 -4.48
C PHE A 331 -5.98 6.56 -5.27
N LEU A 332 -5.56 6.08 -6.42
CA LEU A 332 -4.77 6.88 -7.34
C LEU A 332 -5.66 7.56 -8.36
N HIS A 333 -5.63 8.89 -8.31
CA HIS A 333 -6.40 9.79 -9.15
C HIS A 333 -5.43 10.72 -9.89
N GLY A 334 -5.58 10.81 -11.21
CA GLY A 334 -4.76 11.63 -12.10
C GLY A 334 -5.58 12.46 -13.06
#